data_AF-A0A3D3NVS2-F1
#
_entry.id   AF-A0A3D3NVS2-F1
#
_cell.length_a   1.000
_cell.length_b   1.000
_cell.length_c   1.000
_cell.angle_alpha   90.00
_cell.angle_beta   90.00
_cell.angle_gamma   90.00
#
_symmetry.space_group_name_H-M   'P 1'
#
loop_
_entity.id
_entity.type
_entity.pdbx_description
1 polymer ?
#
loop_
_entity_poly.entity_id
_entity_poly.type
_entity_poly.pdbx_seq_one_letter_code
_entity_poly.pdbx_strand_id
1 'polypeptide(L)' 'DKKMPPFPVLCDPSLEAFRAFRAYDDFEQEPLHAAVLVDASGRLRWLDVSWEPFTDTKFLLTESRRLLRIKKTE' A
#
# COMPACT_ATOMS: atom_id res chain seq x y z
N ASP A 1 24.43 14.42 0.87
CA ASP A 1 23.49 14.31 -0.27
C ASP A 1 22.52 13.15 -0.08
N LYS A 2 21.25 13.43 0.23
CA LYS A 2 20.24 12.39 0.41
C LYS A 2 19.73 11.98 -0.98
N LYS A 3 20.16 10.83 -1.48
CA LYS A 3 19.67 10.31 -2.76
C LYS A 3 18.18 10.03 -2.66
N MET A 4 17.42 10.52 -3.62
CA MET A 4 16.00 10.17 -3.75
C MET A 4 15.88 8.68 -4.05
N PRO A 5 14.79 8.03 -3.59
CA PRO A 5 14.52 6.65 -3.97
C PRO A 5 14.38 6.53 -5.50
N PRO A 6 14.67 5.35 -6.08
CA PRO A 6 14.58 5.10 -7.52
C PRO A 6 13.11 4.91 -7.99
N PHE A 7 12.17 5.54 -7.30
CA PHE A 7 10.74 5.47 -7.56
C PHE A 7 10.07 6.82 -7.24
N PRO A 8 8.91 7.12 -7.86
CA PRO A 8 8.20 8.37 -7.60
C PRO A 8 7.82 8.52 -6.14
N VAL A 9 7.95 9.75 -5.63
CA VAL A 9 7.39 10.16 -4.34
C VAL A 9 6.32 11.20 -4.65
N LEU A 10 5.09 10.90 -4.24
CA LEU A 10 3.92 11.74 -4.48
C LEU A 10 3.50 12.43 -3.18
N CYS A 11 2.88 13.59 -3.30
CA CYS A 11 2.32 14.35 -2.17
C CYS A 11 0.82 14.52 -2.40
N ASP A 12 0.01 14.12 -1.41
CA ASP A 12 -1.44 14.25 -1.43
C ASP A 12 -1.91 15.04 -0.19
N PRO A 13 -1.97 16.38 -0.27
CA PRO A 13 -2.43 17.21 0.85
C PRO A 13 -3.94 17.07 1.14
N SER A 14 -4.72 16.47 0.23
CA SER A 14 -6.17 16.25 0.41
C SER A 14 -6.48 14.97 1.20
N LEU A 15 -5.49 14.08 1.33
CA LEU A 15 -5.59 12.75 1.93
C LEU A 15 -6.59 11.81 1.22
N GLU A 16 -6.96 12.11 -0.03
CA GLU A 16 -7.83 11.26 -0.84
C GLU A 16 -7.25 9.85 -1.05
N ALA A 17 -5.94 9.74 -1.30
CA ALA A 17 -5.27 8.46 -1.46
C ALA A 17 -5.31 7.62 -0.17
N PHE A 18 -5.12 8.28 0.98
CA PHE A 18 -5.19 7.61 2.29
C PHE A 18 -6.59 7.06 2.54
N ARG A 19 -7.65 7.85 2.29
CA ARG A 19 -9.04 7.40 2.43
C ARG A 19 -9.39 6.29 1.45
N ALA A 20 -8.92 6.37 0.19
CA ALA A 20 -9.15 5.35 -0.83
C ALA A 20 -8.61 3.96 -0.42
N PHE A 21 -7.49 3.92 0.32
CA PHE A 21 -6.90 2.69 0.86
C PHE A 21 -7.30 2.38 2.31
N ARG A 22 -8.28 3.11 2.88
CA ARG A 22 -8.69 2.98 4.29
C ARG A 22 -7.53 3.18 5.28
N ALA A 23 -6.55 3.99 4.89
CA ALA A 23 -5.37 4.35 5.65
C ALA A 23 -5.53 5.73 6.30
N TYR A 24 -6.71 5.99 6.86
CA TYR A 24 -7.03 7.24 7.54
C TYR A 24 -7.86 6.91 8.77
N ASP A 25 -7.43 7.42 9.92
CA ASP A 25 -8.15 7.27 11.18
C ASP A 25 -9.16 8.41 11.31
N ASP A 26 -10.45 8.10 11.19
CA ASP A 26 -11.52 9.09 11.34
C ASP A 26 -11.75 9.54 12.78
N PHE A 27 -11.24 8.81 13.78
CA PHE A 27 -11.32 9.20 15.18
C PHE A 27 -10.21 10.20 15.53
N GLU A 28 -8.96 9.87 15.20
CA GLU A 28 -7.80 10.74 15.46
C GLU A 28 -7.60 11.82 14.39
N GLN A 29 -8.30 11.72 13.25
CA GLN A 29 -8.21 12.62 12.09
C GLN A 29 -6.82 12.62 11.44
N GLU A 30 -6.11 11.49 11.49
CA GLU A 30 -4.72 11.35 11.03
C GLU A 30 -4.54 10.27 9.95
N PRO A 31 -3.57 10.44 9.02
CA PRO A 31 -3.21 9.39 8.08
C PRO A 31 -2.48 8.23 8.77
N LEU A 32 -2.81 7.01 8.36
CA LEU A 32 -2.13 5.78 8.79
C LEU A 32 -1.11 5.33 7.74
N HIS A 33 -0.24 4.40 8.13
CA HIS A 33 0.67 3.75 7.20
C HIS A 33 -0.07 2.65 6.45
N ALA A 34 0.09 2.61 5.13
CA ALA A 34 -0.42 1.53 4.30
C ALA A 34 0.65 0.96 3.36
N ALA A 35 0.69 -0.37 3.27
CA ALA A 35 1.40 -1.09 2.24
C ALA A 35 0.38 -1.86 1.39
N VAL A 36 0.48 -1.72 0.07
CA VAL A 36 -0.59 -2.13 -0.84
C VAL A 36 -0.01 -2.89 -2.03
N LEU A 37 -0.67 -3.98 -2.43
CA LEU A 37 -0.45 -4.64 -3.72
C LEU A 37 -1.67 -4.45 -4.61
N VAL A 38 -1.48 -3.76 -5.73
CA VAL A 38 -2.48 -3.63 -6.80
C VAL A 38 -1.97 -4.38 -8.03
N ASP A 39 -2.81 -5.19 -8.67
CA ASP A 39 -2.43 -5.91 -9.88
C ASP A 39 -2.60 -5.08 -11.16
N ALA A 40 -2.16 -5.65 -12.30
CA ALA A 40 -2.22 -4.98 -13.60
C ALA A 40 -3.65 -4.69 -14.11
N SER A 41 -4.68 -5.30 -13.49
CA SER A 41 -6.09 -5.00 -13.77
C SER A 41 -6.68 -3.97 -12.81
N GLY A 42 -5.86 -3.34 -11.98
CA GLY A 42 -6.30 -2.33 -11.00
C GLY A 42 -6.94 -2.92 -9.75
N ARG A 43 -6.79 -4.23 -9.50
CA ARG A 43 -7.43 -4.88 -8.33
C ARG A 43 -6.52 -4.86 -7.12
N LEU A 44 -7.07 -4.51 -5.97
CA LEU A 44 -6.42 -4.67 -4.67
C LEU A 44 -6.24 -6.17 -4.36
N ARG A 45 -5.01 -6.62 -4.18
CA ARG A 45 -4.65 -8.03 -3.92
C ARG A 45 -4.21 -8.28 -2.49
N TRP A 46 -3.62 -7.27 -1.86
CA TRP A 46 -3.15 -7.30 -0.49
C TRP A 46 -3.11 -5.88 0.06
N LEU A 47 -3.41 -5.74 1.34
CA LEU A 47 -3.44 -4.48 2.07
C LEU A 47 -3.03 -4.75 3.50
N ASP A 48 -2.08 -3.96 3.99
CA ASP A 48 -1.78 -3.80 5.40
C ASP A 48 -1.95 -2.32 5.74
N VAL A 49 -2.74 -2.04 6.78
CA VAL A 49 -2.95 -0.70 7.33
C VAL A 49 -2.68 -0.78 8.82
N SER A 50 -1.79 0.07 9.30
CA SER A 50 -1.41 0.10 10.70
C SER A 50 -0.94 1.50 11.10
N TRP A 51 -0.91 1.72 12.41
CA TRP A 51 -0.23 2.87 12.99
C TRP A 51 1.28 2.83 12.70
N GLU A 52 1.89 1.65 12.71
CA GLU A 52 3.31 1.47 12.40
C GLU A 52 3.51 1.14 10.91
N PRO A 53 4.63 1.59 10.29
CA PRO A 53 4.93 1.22 8.92
C PRO A 53 5.21 -0.28 8.79
N PHE A 54 4.66 -0.89 7.74
CA PHE A 54 5.01 -2.25 7.37
C PHE A 54 6.48 -2.35 6.90
N THR A 55 7.28 -3.21 7.52
CA THR A 55 8.74 -3.29 7.28
C THR A 55 9.25 -4.63 6.75
N ASP A 56 8.45 -5.71 6.77
CA ASP A 56 8.88 -7.03 6.28
C ASP A 56 8.81 -7.16 4.75
N THR A 57 9.73 -6.48 4.08
CA THR A 57 9.82 -6.46 2.61
C THR A 57 10.06 -7.84 1.98
N LYS A 58 10.70 -8.77 2.70
CA LYS A 58 10.96 -10.14 2.21
C LYS A 58 9.67 -10.95 2.15
N PHE A 59 8.86 -10.86 3.21
CA PHE A 59 7.52 -11.43 3.21
C PHE A 59 6.68 -10.82 2.10
N LEU A 60 6.60 -9.48 2.03
CA LEU A 60 5.76 -8.79 1.07
C LEU A 60 6.09 -9.16 -0.38
N LEU A 61 7.37 -9.27 -0.73
CA LEU A 61 7.78 -9.69 -2.07
C LEU A 61 7.36 -11.15 -2.38
N THR A 62 7.54 -12.04 -1.41
CA THR A 62 7.18 -13.46 -1.56
C THR A 62 5.66 -13.62 -1.71
N GLU A 63 4.92 -12.94 -0.85
CA GLU A 63 3.46 -12.98 -0.84
C GLU A 63 2.86 -12.32 -2.08
N SER A 64 3.43 -11.21 -2.55
CA SER A 64 3.02 -10.57 -3.80
C SER A 64 3.16 -11.51 -4.99
N ARG A 65 4.26 -12.24 -5.09
CA ARG A 65 4.46 -13.24 -6.16
C ARG A 65 3.45 -14.38 -6.07
N ARG A 66 3.12 -14.84 -4.86
CA ARG A 66 2.10 -15.87 -4.65
C ARG A 66 0.72 -15.38 -5.11
N LEU A 67 0.31 -14.20 -4.66
CA LEU A 67 -0.99 -13.61 -4.97
C LEU A 67 -1.14 -13.31 -6.47
N LEU A 68 -0.12 -12.75 -7.12
CA LEU A 68 -0.16 -12.43 -8.55
C LEU A 68 -0.26 -13.67 -9.46
N ARG A 69 0.12 -14.86 -8.98
CA ARG A 69 -0.05 -16.13 -9.71
C ARG A 69 -1.46 -16.70 -9.60
N ILE A 70 -2.25 -16.28 -8.63
CA ILE A 70 -3.63 -16.72 -8.47
C ILE A 70 -4.46 -15.98 -9.52
N LYS A 71 -4.79 -16.69 -10.61
CA LYS A 71 -5.83 -16.26 -11.54
C LYS A 71 -7.16 -16.35 -10.80
N LYS A 72 -7.94 -15.29 -10.85
CA LYS A 72 -9.33 -15.37 -10.42
C LYS A 72 -10.06 -16.23 -11.45
N THR A 73 -10.63 -17.35 -11.02
CA THR A 73 -11.71 -18.00 -11.76
C THR A 73 -12.92 -17.06 -11.66
N GLU A 74 -13.52 -16.73 -12.79
CA GLU A 74 -14.74 -15.90 -12.83
C GLU A 74 -15.92 -16.61 -12.18
#